data_AF-A0A3L7SC44-F1
#
_entry.id   AF-A0A3L7SC44-F1
#
_cell.length_a   1.000
_cell.length_b   1.000
_cell.length_c   1.000
_cell.angle_alpha   90.00
_cell.angle_beta   90.00
_cell.angle_gamma   90.00
#
_symmetry.space_group_name_H-M   'P 1'
#
loop_
_entity.id
_entity.type
_entity.pdbx_description
1 polymer ?
#
loop_
_entity_poly.entity_id
_entity_poly.type
_entity_poly.pdbx_seq_one_letter_code
_entity_poly.pdbx_strand_id
1 'polypeptide(L)'
;MISKSAKAGLALLLMSSAGCNAIQDHCINFETDTRNMVLAEKGWINWSSCYKGTKYKTHFAKGFKDGYTNVLEGGKGCQPTLPPRCYWKPQYQTPDGRAKTNAWFDGYSHGATAAQQDGLGSMQQLPISPTARANLMARQAPPSDSCFSGMSKLEDTDPVHHPDVHGENSVDEPPMEILKTPEIEMPPEPSILESVRPYDEGTSPVEK
;
A
#
# COMPACT_ATOMS: atom_id res chain seq x y z
N MET A 1 41.22 -31.35 17.71
CA MET A 1 41.87 -30.06 17.39
C MET A 1 41.34 -29.58 16.05
N ILE A 2 40.42 -28.61 16.03
CA ILE A 2 39.86 -28.06 14.77
C ILE A 2 40.89 -27.09 14.19
N SER A 3 41.31 -27.32 12.94
CA SER A 3 42.34 -26.50 12.29
C SER A 3 41.88 -25.05 12.15
N LYS A 4 42.82 -24.10 12.29
CA LYS A 4 42.54 -22.65 12.16
C LYS A 4 41.89 -22.31 10.81
N SER A 5 42.17 -23.10 9.78
CA SER A 5 41.62 -23.00 8.43
C SER A 5 40.12 -23.31 8.37
N ALA A 6 39.65 -24.30 9.13
CA ALA A 6 38.22 -24.66 9.18
C ALA A 6 37.37 -23.56 9.84
N LYS A 7 37.94 -22.85 10.84
CA LYS A 7 37.26 -21.73 11.49
C LYS A 7 37.16 -20.49 10.59
N ALA A 8 38.17 -20.24 9.75
CA ALA A 8 38.16 -19.15 8.77
C ALA A 8 37.15 -19.41 7.63
N GLY A 9 37.05 -20.64 7.15
CA GLY A 9 36.06 -21.03 6.13
C GLY A 9 34.62 -20.90 6.61
N LEU A 10 34.34 -21.28 7.87
CA LEU A 10 33.01 -21.14 8.47
C LEU A 10 32.60 -19.67 8.67
N ALA A 11 33.53 -18.80 9.05
CA ALA A 11 33.26 -17.37 9.21
C ALA A 11 32.97 -16.65 7.87
N LEU A 12 33.64 -17.06 6.78
CA LEU A 12 33.42 -16.49 5.45
C LEU A 12 32.06 -16.92 4.85
N LEU A 13 31.61 -18.15 5.14
CA LEU A 13 30.29 -18.65 4.74
C LEU A 13 29.13 -17.94 5.45
N LEU A 14 29.31 -17.53 6.70
CA LEU A 14 28.27 -16.84 7.49
C LEU A 14 28.06 -15.38 7.06
N MET A 15 29.02 -14.75 6.38
CA MET A 15 28.90 -13.37 5.90
C MET A 15 28.22 -13.25 4.53
N SER A 16 28.12 -14.34 3.77
CA SER A 16 27.55 -14.32 2.40
C SER A 16 26.03 -14.47 2.35
N SER A 17 25.38 -15.02 3.38
CA SER A 17 23.93 -15.28 3.35
C SER A 17 23.05 -14.08 3.72
N ALA A 18 23.59 -13.09 4.43
CA ALA A 18 22.85 -11.86 4.78
C ALA A 18 22.84 -10.80 3.66
N GLY A 19 23.70 -10.94 2.64
CA GLY A 19 23.89 -9.92 1.60
C GLY A 19 22.92 -10.02 0.41
N CYS A 20 22.46 -11.22 0.04
CA CYS A 20 21.68 -11.39 -1.19
C CYS A 20 20.30 -10.70 -1.14
N ASN A 21 19.58 -10.81 -0.02
CA ASN A 21 18.28 -10.15 0.13
C ASN A 21 18.44 -8.62 0.16
N ALA A 22 19.48 -8.10 0.83
CA ALA A 22 19.73 -6.67 0.93
C ALA A 22 20.07 -6.03 -0.44
N ILE A 23 20.83 -6.73 -1.28
CA ILE A 23 21.13 -6.26 -2.64
C ILE A 23 19.87 -6.30 -3.51
N GLN A 24 19.09 -7.38 -3.44
CA GLN A 24 17.85 -7.50 -4.20
C GLN A 24 16.85 -6.40 -3.82
N ASP A 25 16.64 -6.17 -2.52
CA ASP A 25 15.77 -5.10 -2.02
C ASP A 25 16.27 -3.73 -2.47
N HIS A 26 17.59 -3.50 -2.48
CA HIS A 26 18.17 -2.25 -2.97
C HIS A 26 17.89 -2.04 -4.47
N CYS A 27 18.04 -3.07 -5.30
CA CYS A 27 17.71 -3.00 -6.72
C CYS A 27 16.22 -2.70 -6.95
N ILE A 28 15.33 -3.41 -6.25
CA ILE A 28 13.88 -3.20 -6.35
C ILE A 28 13.49 -1.77 -5.96
N ASN A 29 14.05 -1.25 -4.86
CA ASN A 29 13.80 0.11 -4.41
C ASN A 29 14.29 1.12 -5.44
N PHE A 30 15.50 0.95 -5.97
CA PHE A 30 16.05 1.85 -6.97
C PHE A 30 15.23 1.89 -8.27
N GLU A 31 14.80 0.72 -8.77
CA GLU A 31 13.94 0.63 -9.94
C GLU A 31 12.57 1.29 -9.71
N THR A 32 11.98 1.04 -8.54
CA THR A 32 10.68 1.61 -8.15
C THR A 32 10.76 3.12 -8.01
N ASP A 33 11.79 3.65 -7.35
CA ASP A 33 12.01 5.09 -7.16
C ASP A 33 12.21 5.79 -8.52
N THR A 34 13.01 5.18 -9.40
CA THR A 34 13.28 5.73 -10.73
C THR A 34 12.00 5.76 -11.57
N ARG A 35 11.24 4.67 -11.59
CA ARG A 35 9.94 4.60 -12.26
C ARG A 35 8.99 5.67 -11.73
N ASN A 36 8.90 5.83 -10.41
CA ASN A 36 8.02 6.80 -9.78
C ASN A 36 8.40 8.24 -10.16
N MET A 37 9.69 8.57 -10.15
CA MET A 37 10.17 9.90 -10.57
C MET A 37 9.82 10.21 -12.02
N VAL A 38 10.01 9.25 -12.95
CA VAL A 38 9.68 9.44 -14.37
C VAL A 38 8.17 9.64 -14.57
N LEU A 39 7.35 8.85 -13.89
CA LEU A 39 5.89 8.97 -13.97
C LEU A 39 5.38 10.29 -13.39
N ALA A 40 5.93 10.74 -12.26
CA ALA A 40 5.58 12.03 -11.68
C ALA A 40 5.97 13.20 -12.60
N GLU A 41 7.12 13.13 -13.28
CA GLU A 41 7.52 14.14 -14.27
C GLU A 41 6.59 14.14 -15.49
N LYS A 42 6.23 12.95 -16.00
CA LYS A 42 5.25 12.80 -17.08
C LYS A 42 3.88 13.35 -16.69
N GLY A 43 3.42 13.05 -15.48
CA GLY A 43 2.20 13.62 -14.90
C GLY A 43 2.29 15.15 -14.86
N TRP A 44 3.39 15.70 -14.35
CA TRP A 44 3.58 17.16 -14.36
C TRP A 44 3.49 17.75 -15.76
N ILE A 45 4.13 17.16 -16.77
CA ILE A 45 4.04 17.63 -18.16
C ILE A 45 2.59 17.68 -18.64
N ASN A 46 1.84 16.59 -18.43
CA ASN A 46 0.44 16.47 -18.85
C ASN A 46 -0.47 17.51 -18.18
N TRP A 47 -0.24 17.79 -16.90
CA TRP A 47 -1.11 18.63 -16.08
C TRP A 47 -0.63 20.08 -15.94
N SER A 48 0.63 20.39 -16.31
CA SER A 48 1.27 21.70 -16.07
C SER A 48 0.58 22.88 -16.75
N SER A 49 -0.14 22.62 -17.85
CA SER A 49 -0.86 23.64 -18.61
C SER A 49 -2.02 24.24 -17.82
N CYS A 50 -2.63 23.48 -16.90
CA CYS A 50 -3.68 23.92 -16.00
C CYS A 50 -3.19 24.92 -14.93
N TYR A 51 -1.88 25.01 -14.72
CA TYR A 51 -1.27 25.77 -13.62
C TYR A 51 -0.40 26.94 -14.10
N LYS A 52 -0.69 27.49 -15.28
CA LYS A 52 0.09 28.61 -15.86
C LYS A 52 0.03 29.89 -15.03
N GLY A 53 -1.07 30.14 -14.31
CA GLY A 53 -1.27 31.35 -13.50
C GLY A 53 -0.67 31.32 -12.09
N THR A 54 -0.09 30.20 -11.66
CA THR A 54 0.40 30.04 -10.29
C THR A 54 1.67 30.87 -10.04
N LYS A 55 1.63 31.80 -9.07
CA LYS A 55 2.74 32.69 -8.74
C LYS A 55 4.05 31.97 -8.43
N TYR A 56 4.01 30.92 -7.60
CA TYR A 56 5.19 30.13 -7.19
C TYR A 56 5.23 28.77 -7.90
N LYS A 57 5.16 28.80 -9.25
CA LYS A 57 5.05 27.60 -10.10
C LYS A 57 6.08 26.51 -9.82
N THR A 58 7.33 26.86 -9.51
CA THR A 58 8.39 25.89 -9.23
C THR A 58 8.15 25.11 -7.93
N HIS A 59 7.70 25.80 -6.88
CA HIS A 59 7.35 25.18 -5.61
C HIS A 59 6.09 24.33 -5.73
N PHE A 60 5.11 24.83 -6.48
CA PHE A 60 3.91 24.07 -6.84
C PHE A 60 4.24 22.80 -7.63
N ALA A 61 5.05 22.90 -8.68
CA ALA A 61 5.47 21.75 -9.48
C ALA A 61 6.21 20.70 -8.63
N LYS A 62 7.05 21.16 -7.69
CA LYS A 62 7.72 20.26 -6.75
C LYS A 62 6.70 19.54 -5.86
N GLY A 63 5.73 20.29 -5.32
CA GLY A 63 4.63 19.73 -4.54
C GLY A 63 3.85 18.68 -5.33
N PHE A 64 3.44 19.05 -6.54
CA PHE A 64 2.72 18.18 -7.47
C PHE A 64 3.43 16.85 -7.66
N LYS A 65 4.73 16.88 -7.97
CA LYS A 65 5.49 15.65 -8.17
C LYS A 65 5.60 14.84 -6.88
N ASP A 66 5.82 15.48 -5.74
CA ASP A 66 5.90 14.80 -4.44
C ASP A 66 4.56 14.12 -4.07
N GLY A 67 3.41 14.76 -4.34
CA GLY A 67 2.07 14.19 -4.10
C GLY A 67 1.69 13.10 -5.09
N TYR A 68 2.08 13.26 -6.36
CA TYR A 68 1.90 12.24 -7.39
C TYR A 68 2.70 10.97 -7.04
N THR A 69 3.97 11.14 -6.66
CA THR A 69 4.83 10.05 -6.20
C THR A 69 4.26 9.35 -4.96
N ASN A 70 3.66 10.08 -4.01
CA ASN A 70 3.04 9.45 -2.84
C ASN A 70 1.98 8.41 -3.22
N VAL A 71 1.14 8.71 -4.22
CA VAL A 71 0.14 7.76 -4.72
C VAL A 71 0.80 6.57 -5.41
N LEU A 72 1.87 6.79 -6.18
CA LEU A 72 2.67 5.73 -6.80
C LEU A 72 3.42 4.83 -5.81
N GLU A 73 3.63 5.30 -4.58
CA GLU A 73 4.19 4.55 -3.45
C GLU A 73 3.10 3.84 -2.64
N GLY A 74 1.82 3.92 -3.06
CA GLY A 74 0.69 3.29 -2.37
C GLY A 74 0.13 4.16 -1.23
N GLY A 75 0.57 5.41 -1.13
CA GLY A 75 0.01 6.40 -0.23
C GLY A 75 -1.39 6.84 -0.66
N LYS A 76 -2.14 7.40 0.29
CA LYS A 76 -3.52 7.87 0.07
C LYS A 76 -3.58 9.23 -0.63
N GLY A 77 -2.44 9.86 -0.91
CA GLY A 77 -2.40 11.22 -1.44
C GLY A 77 -2.72 12.29 -0.39
N CYS A 78 -2.77 11.94 0.89
CA CYS A 78 -3.01 12.90 1.97
C CYS A 78 -1.80 13.82 2.13
N GLN A 79 -2.05 15.12 2.16
CA GLN A 79 -1.01 16.11 2.36
C GLN A 79 -0.24 15.86 3.68
N PRO A 80 1.10 15.89 3.68
CA PRO A 80 1.87 15.66 4.89
C PRO A 80 1.72 16.82 5.86
N THR A 81 1.91 16.54 7.15
CA THR A 81 1.82 17.54 8.22
C THR A 81 2.90 18.63 8.11
N LEU A 82 4.09 18.25 7.65
CA LEU A 82 5.24 19.14 7.51
C LEU A 82 5.73 19.15 6.07
N PRO A 83 6.19 20.31 5.56
CA PRO A 83 6.79 20.37 4.25
C PRO A 83 8.19 19.70 4.27
N PRO A 84 8.78 19.40 3.12
CA PRO A 84 10.13 18.83 3.03
C PRO A 84 11.16 19.71 3.74
N ARG A 85 12.23 19.10 4.25
CA ARG A 85 13.29 19.78 5.02
C ARG A 85 13.89 21.01 4.33
N CYS A 86 13.86 21.09 2.99
CA CYS A 86 14.34 22.27 2.27
C CYS A 86 13.56 23.56 2.62
N TYR A 87 12.28 23.44 3.04
CA TYR A 87 11.43 24.54 3.46
C TYR A 87 11.60 24.94 4.93
N TRP A 88 12.41 24.22 5.71
CA TRP A 88 12.59 24.54 7.14
C TRP A 88 13.64 25.64 7.36
N LYS A 89 14.34 26.04 6.29
CA LYS A 89 15.37 27.06 6.32
C LYS A 89 14.78 28.44 6.70
N PRO A 90 15.51 29.30 7.42
CA PRO A 90 15.02 30.62 7.85
C PRO A 90 14.41 31.49 6.74
N GLN A 91 14.92 31.39 5.51
CA GLN A 91 14.38 32.10 4.35
C GLN A 91 12.88 31.85 4.08
N TYR A 92 12.36 30.68 4.48
CA TYR A 92 10.96 30.31 4.31
C TYR A 92 10.05 30.77 5.46
N GLN A 93 10.61 31.36 6.52
CA GLN A 93 9.84 31.90 7.65
C GLN A 93 9.25 33.29 7.36
N THR A 94 9.70 33.95 6.29
CA THR A 94 9.16 35.22 5.79
C THR A 94 7.77 35.05 5.17
N PRO A 95 6.95 36.12 5.01
CA PRO A 95 5.65 36.00 4.34
C PRO A 95 5.71 35.41 2.93
N ASP A 96 6.70 35.84 2.12
CA ASP A 96 6.93 35.28 0.77
C ASP A 96 7.39 33.81 0.83
N GLY A 97 8.27 33.49 1.78
CA GLY A 97 8.72 32.14 2.05
C GLY A 97 7.58 31.18 2.45
N ARG A 98 6.67 31.64 3.31
CA ARG A 98 5.48 30.88 3.69
C ARG A 98 4.57 30.68 2.49
N ALA A 99 4.41 31.68 1.63
CA ALA A 99 3.60 31.55 0.41
C ALA A 99 4.19 30.52 -0.59
N LYS A 100 5.51 30.41 -0.70
CA LYS A 100 6.18 29.33 -1.46
C LYS A 100 5.94 27.94 -0.85
N THR A 101 5.96 27.86 0.47
CA THR A 101 5.68 26.61 1.20
C THR A 101 4.23 26.18 1.02
N ASN A 102 3.29 27.13 1.08
CA ASN A 102 1.87 26.88 0.80
C ASN A 102 1.66 26.42 -0.65
N ALA A 103 2.33 27.05 -1.62
CA ALA A 103 2.24 26.62 -3.01
C ALA A 103 2.73 25.17 -3.21
N TRP A 104 3.71 24.71 -2.43
CA TRP A 104 4.12 23.30 -2.44
C TRP A 104 3.03 22.39 -1.89
N PHE A 105 2.38 22.76 -0.79
CA PHE A 105 1.25 22.00 -0.25
C PHE A 105 0.06 21.93 -1.23
N ASP A 106 -0.29 23.05 -1.85
CA ASP A 106 -1.33 23.11 -2.88
C ASP A 106 -0.97 22.17 -4.04
N GLY A 107 0.27 22.26 -4.52
CA GLY A 107 0.80 21.37 -5.54
C GLY A 107 0.65 19.90 -5.16
N TYR A 108 1.01 19.53 -3.93
CA TYR A 108 0.95 18.16 -3.42
C TYR A 108 -0.45 17.56 -3.56
N SER A 109 -1.47 18.26 -3.07
CA SER A 109 -2.86 17.81 -3.12
C SER A 109 -3.34 17.63 -4.58
N HIS A 110 -2.93 18.53 -5.47
CA HIS A 110 -3.23 18.44 -6.89
C HIS A 110 -2.52 17.27 -7.59
N GLY A 111 -1.26 17.02 -7.26
CA GLY A 111 -0.49 15.91 -7.81
C GLY A 111 -1.04 14.56 -7.39
N ALA A 112 -1.44 14.42 -6.12
CA ALA A 112 -2.09 13.23 -5.62
C ALA A 112 -3.41 12.95 -6.35
N THR A 113 -4.25 13.98 -6.53
CA THR A 113 -5.51 13.85 -7.26
C THR A 113 -5.27 13.47 -8.73
N ALA A 114 -4.29 14.09 -9.38
CA ALA A 114 -3.91 13.78 -10.76
C ALA A 114 -3.46 12.32 -10.92
N ALA A 115 -2.64 11.79 -10.00
CA ALA A 115 -2.22 10.39 -10.04
C ALA A 115 -3.40 9.41 -9.91
N GLN A 116 -4.40 9.75 -9.08
CA GLN A 116 -5.63 8.97 -8.97
C GLN A 116 -6.46 9.01 -10.25
N GLN A 117 -6.60 10.20 -10.86
CA GLN A 117 -7.30 10.38 -12.13
C GLN A 117 -6.61 9.69 -13.31
N ASP A 118 -5.28 9.62 -13.28
CA ASP A 118 -4.48 8.86 -14.24
C ASP A 118 -4.54 7.33 -14.02
N GLY A 119 -5.32 6.86 -13.02
CA GLY A 119 -5.53 5.43 -12.75
C GLY A 119 -4.38 4.75 -12.00
N LEU A 120 -3.47 5.50 -11.39
CA LEU A 120 -2.25 4.97 -10.78
C LEU A 120 -2.38 4.66 -9.27
N GLY A 121 -3.57 4.86 -8.69
CA GLY A 121 -3.81 4.66 -7.26
C GLY A 121 -3.65 3.22 -6.75
N SER A 122 -3.79 2.22 -7.63
CA SER A 122 -3.61 0.80 -7.30
C SER A 122 -2.26 0.23 -7.74
N MET A 123 -1.33 1.06 -8.21
CA MET A 123 -0.11 0.58 -8.87
C MET A 123 0.82 -0.27 -7.98
N GLN A 124 0.80 -0.05 -6.67
CA GLN A 124 1.57 -0.83 -5.67
C GLN A 124 0.80 -2.02 -5.09
N GLN A 125 -0.43 -2.29 -5.56
CA GLN A 125 -1.18 -3.44 -5.08
C GLN A 125 -0.59 -4.72 -5.67
N LEU A 126 0.07 -5.51 -4.83
CA LEU A 126 0.59 -6.80 -5.22
C LEU A 126 -0.54 -7.84 -5.24
N PRO A 127 -0.70 -8.60 -6.34
CA PRO A 127 -1.59 -9.75 -6.33
C PRO A 127 -1.02 -10.81 -5.38
N ILE A 128 -1.83 -11.24 -4.42
CA ILE A 128 -1.49 -12.36 -3.52
C ILE A 128 -2.20 -13.63 -3.98
N SER A 129 -1.59 -14.80 -3.73
CA SER A 129 -2.18 -16.08 -4.12
C SER A 129 -3.53 -16.31 -3.42
N PRO A 130 -4.48 -17.05 -4.05
CA PRO A 130 -5.77 -17.36 -3.42
C PRO A 130 -5.62 -18.03 -2.05
N THR A 131 -4.65 -18.94 -1.90
CA THR A 131 -4.34 -19.60 -0.63
C THR A 131 -3.84 -18.62 0.43
N ALA A 132 -2.91 -17.73 0.08
CA ALA A 132 -2.42 -16.71 1.01
C ALA A 132 -3.54 -15.76 1.44
N ARG A 133 -4.41 -15.37 0.49
CA ARG A 133 -5.61 -14.58 0.77
C ARG A 133 -6.56 -15.30 1.72
N ALA A 134 -6.89 -16.56 1.46
CA ALA A 134 -7.77 -17.37 2.32
C ALA A 134 -7.23 -17.49 3.76
N ASN A 135 -5.93 -17.75 3.89
CA ASN A 135 -5.27 -17.84 5.20
C ASN A 135 -5.28 -16.49 5.95
N LEU A 136 -5.08 -15.38 5.25
CA LEU A 136 -5.17 -14.04 5.85
C LEU A 136 -6.58 -13.76 6.36
N MET A 137 -7.61 -14.08 5.57
CA MET A 137 -9.01 -13.88 5.95
C MET A 137 -9.41 -14.76 7.14
N ALA A 138 -8.99 -16.03 7.16
CA ALA A 138 -9.26 -16.94 8.27
C ALA A 138 -8.64 -16.47 9.60
N ARG A 139 -7.46 -15.82 9.56
CA ARG A 139 -6.80 -15.25 10.75
C ARG A 139 -7.45 -13.96 11.26
N GLN A 140 -8.12 -13.22 10.38
CA GLN A 140 -8.79 -11.96 10.73
C GLN A 140 -10.27 -12.15 11.07
N ALA A 141 -10.79 -13.38 10.96
CA ALA A 141 -12.16 -13.69 11.38
C ALA A 141 -12.31 -13.36 12.87
N PRO A 142 -13.35 -12.61 13.27
CA PRO A 142 -13.63 -12.38 14.68
C PRO A 142 -13.79 -13.74 15.38
N PRO A 143 -13.30 -13.89 16.62
CA PRO A 143 -13.57 -15.10 17.39
C PRO A 143 -15.09 -15.28 17.46
N SER A 144 -15.57 -16.48 17.15
CA SER A 144 -16.99 -16.78 17.18
C SER A 144 -17.57 -16.47 18.56
N ASP A 145 -18.71 -15.79 18.63
CA ASP A 145 -19.42 -15.45 19.88
C ASP A 145 -19.72 -16.69 20.75
N SER A 146 -19.68 -17.88 20.15
CA SER A 146 -19.78 -19.16 20.86
C SER A 146 -18.69 -19.38 21.92
N CYS A 147 -17.52 -18.73 21.81
CA CYS A 147 -16.46 -18.84 22.81
C CYS A 147 -16.74 -18.04 24.10
N PHE A 148 -17.65 -17.06 24.09
CA PHE A 148 -17.99 -16.23 25.26
C PHE A 148 -19.36 -16.56 25.88
N SER A 149 -20.17 -17.39 25.23
CA SER A 149 -21.53 -17.71 25.67
C SER A 149 -21.60 -18.62 26.92
N GLY A 150 -20.47 -19.10 27.43
CA GLY A 150 -20.40 -20.07 28.54
C GLY A 150 -20.14 -19.50 29.94
N MET A 151 -19.82 -18.21 30.10
CA MET A 151 -19.34 -17.68 31.40
C MET A 151 -20.40 -16.94 32.23
N SER A 152 -21.64 -16.78 31.76
CA SER A 152 -22.65 -15.93 32.44
C SER A 152 -23.62 -16.67 33.37
N LYS A 153 -23.40 -17.96 33.68
CA LYS A 153 -24.33 -18.67 34.56
C LYS A 153 -23.64 -19.72 35.42
N LEU A 154 -23.07 -19.30 36.54
CA LEU A 154 -22.87 -20.18 37.68
C LEU A 154 -23.16 -19.37 38.97
N GLU A 155 -24.45 -19.28 39.32
CA GLU A 155 -24.87 -19.14 40.71
C GLU A 155 -24.88 -20.54 41.33
N ASP A 156 -24.08 -20.67 42.38
CA ASP A 156 -24.30 -21.40 43.63
C ASP A 156 -24.90 -22.83 43.56
N THR A 157 -24.05 -23.85 43.71
CA THR A 157 -24.13 -24.88 44.79
C THR A 157 -23.08 -26.00 44.56
N ASP A 158 -22.17 -26.15 45.53
CA ASP A 158 -21.33 -27.34 45.78
C ASP A 158 -22.16 -28.47 46.46
N PRO A 159 -21.66 -29.73 46.71
CA PRO A 159 -20.31 -30.27 46.50
C PRO A 159 -20.22 -31.69 45.84
N VAL A 160 -19.02 -31.99 45.33
CA VAL A 160 -18.31 -33.30 45.32
C VAL A 160 -18.99 -34.50 44.64
N HIS A 161 -18.52 -34.81 43.42
CA HIS A 161 -18.29 -36.21 43.01
C HIS A 161 -17.13 -36.28 42.01
N HIS A 162 -16.00 -36.83 42.44
CA HIS A 162 -14.95 -37.30 41.55
C HIS A 162 -15.31 -38.71 41.09
N PRO A 163 -15.22 -38.97 39.77
CA PRO A 163 -14.73 -40.28 39.34
C PRO A 163 -13.58 -40.13 38.34
N ASP A 164 -12.48 -40.78 38.74
CA ASP A 164 -11.58 -41.65 38.00
C ASP A 164 -11.23 -41.41 36.53
N VAL A 165 -9.91 -41.38 36.36
CA VAL A 165 -9.10 -41.57 35.16
C VAL A 165 -9.28 -42.99 34.61
N HIS A 166 -9.75 -43.11 33.37
CA HIS A 166 -9.42 -44.10 32.33
C HIS A 166 -10.08 -43.55 31.05
N GLY A 167 -9.47 -43.41 29.87
CA GLY A 167 -8.63 -44.31 29.12
C GLY A 167 -9.23 -44.42 27.70
N GLU A 168 -8.44 -44.04 26.69
CA GLU A 168 -8.50 -44.46 25.27
C GLU A 168 -9.58 -43.94 24.30
N ASN A 169 -9.10 -43.76 23.05
CA ASN A 169 -9.78 -43.65 21.74
C ASN A 169 -10.39 -42.28 21.39
N SER A 170 -10.32 -41.75 20.17
CA SER A 170 -9.95 -42.26 18.84
C SER A 170 -9.59 -41.07 17.95
N VAL A 171 -8.60 -41.24 17.06
CA VAL A 171 -8.33 -40.29 15.96
C VAL A 171 -9.31 -40.60 14.85
N ASP A 172 -10.33 -39.77 14.68
CA ASP A 172 -11.21 -39.81 13.50
C ASP A 172 -10.70 -38.80 12.46
N GLU A 173 -10.13 -39.34 11.39
CA GLU A 173 -9.73 -38.65 10.18
C GLU A 173 -10.98 -38.35 9.32
N PRO A 174 -11.26 -37.09 8.93
CA PRO A 174 -12.42 -36.79 8.10
C PRO A 174 -12.20 -37.17 6.62
N PRO A 175 -13.23 -37.63 5.90
CA PRO A 175 -13.08 -38.13 4.53
C PRO A 175 -12.80 -37.00 3.52
N MET A 176 -11.89 -37.26 2.59
CA MET A 176 -11.68 -36.41 1.41
C MET A 176 -12.89 -36.51 0.46
N GLU A 177 -13.74 -35.48 0.44
CA GLU A 177 -14.66 -35.25 -0.67
C GLU A 177 -14.01 -34.38 -1.75
N ILE A 178 -13.88 -34.98 -2.94
CA ILE A 178 -13.40 -34.35 -4.16
C ILE A 178 -14.53 -33.44 -4.69
N LEU A 179 -14.43 -32.14 -4.42
CA LEU A 179 -15.36 -31.16 -4.97
C LEU A 179 -15.00 -30.90 -6.45
N LYS A 180 -15.89 -31.31 -7.36
CA LYS A 180 -15.84 -30.96 -8.78
C LYS A 180 -15.97 -29.43 -8.93
N THR A 181 -15.03 -28.83 -9.64
CA THR A 181 -15.06 -27.41 -10.01
C THR A 181 -16.26 -27.12 -10.92
N PRO A 182 -17.12 -26.14 -10.63
CA PRO A 182 -18.05 -25.63 -11.63
C PRO A 182 -17.28 -24.68 -12.57
N GLU A 183 -17.47 -24.89 -13.87
CA GLU A 183 -17.00 -24.01 -14.93
C GLU A 183 -17.76 -22.68 -14.84
N ILE A 184 -17.03 -21.60 -14.54
CA ILE A 184 -17.60 -20.24 -14.42
C ILE A 184 -17.43 -19.57 -15.79
N GLU A 185 -18.53 -19.41 -16.51
CA GLU A 185 -18.59 -18.57 -17.70
C GLU A 185 -18.29 -17.11 -17.34
N MET A 186 -17.36 -16.50 -18.05
CA MET A 186 -17.00 -15.08 -17.93
C MET A 186 -18.18 -14.19 -18.36
N PRO A 187 -18.63 -13.22 -17.53
CA PRO A 187 -19.52 -12.17 -17.99
C PRO A 187 -18.77 -11.17 -18.90
N PRO A 188 -19.47 -10.51 -19.84
CA PRO A 188 -18.87 -9.61 -20.82
C PRO A 188 -18.27 -8.35 -20.17
N GLU A 189 -17.16 -7.92 -20.76
CA GLU A 189 -16.33 -6.78 -20.39
C GLU A 189 -17.14 -5.46 -20.31
N PRO A 190 -17.07 -4.69 -19.20
CA PRO A 190 -17.75 -3.40 -19.13
C PRO A 190 -17.02 -2.37 -19.98
N SER A 191 -17.79 -1.77 -20.89
CA SER A 191 -17.42 -0.63 -21.72
C SER A 191 -16.77 0.50 -20.92
N ILE A 192 -15.60 0.93 -21.39
CA ILE A 192 -14.82 2.06 -20.88
C ILE A 192 -15.68 3.32 -20.90
N LEU A 193 -16.08 3.80 -19.72
CA LEU A 193 -16.72 5.10 -19.57
C LEU A 193 -15.60 6.16 -19.63
N GLU A 194 -15.63 7.05 -20.62
CA GLU A 194 -14.69 8.16 -20.70
C GLU A 194 -14.80 9.06 -19.47
N SER A 195 -13.69 9.15 -18.72
CA SER A 195 -13.54 10.02 -17.56
C SER A 195 -13.52 11.49 -18.01
N VAL A 196 -14.63 12.19 -17.82
CA VAL A 196 -14.75 13.63 -18.07
C VAL A 196 -13.87 14.41 -17.07
N ARG A 197 -13.01 15.29 -17.58
CA ARG A 197 -12.13 16.15 -16.78
C ARG A 197 -12.95 17.24 -16.08
N PRO A 198 -12.62 17.64 -14.84
CA PRO A 198 -13.42 18.61 -14.07
C PRO A 198 -13.58 20.03 -14.66
N TYR A 199 -12.92 20.34 -15.79
CA TYR A 199 -12.97 21.67 -16.42
C TYR A 199 -13.21 21.61 -17.94
N ASP A 200 -13.72 20.50 -18.48
CA ASP A 200 -14.00 20.34 -19.92
C ASP A 200 -15.38 20.86 -20.34
N GLU A 201 -15.85 21.95 -19.72
CA GLU A 201 -17.02 22.68 -20.21
C GLU A 201 -16.58 23.94 -20.95
N GLY A 202 -16.76 23.93 -22.28
CA GLY A 202 -16.92 25.18 -23.04
C GLY A 202 -16.12 25.32 -24.33
N THR A 203 -16.46 24.54 -25.35
CA THR A 203 -16.28 24.97 -26.76
C THR A 203 -17.59 24.75 -27.51
N SER A 204 -18.46 25.76 -27.47
CA SER A 204 -19.60 25.87 -28.38
C SER A 204 -19.10 26.00 -29.82
N PRO A 205 -19.70 25.33 -30.82
CA PRO A 205 -19.29 25.49 -32.21
C PRO A 205 -19.64 26.89 -32.70
N VAL A 206 -18.66 27.58 -33.30
CA VAL A 206 -18.91 28.76 -34.12
C VAL A 206 -19.30 28.26 -35.50
N GLU A 207 -20.59 28.34 -35.82
CA GLU A 207 -21.12 28.16 -37.16
C GLU A 207 -20.59 29.28 -38.06
N LYS A 208 -20.01 28.90 -39.21
CA LYS A 208 -19.82 29.75 -40.39
C LYS A 208 -20.21 28.94 -41.61
#